data_AF-A0A954I189-F1
#
_entry.id   AF-A0A954I189-F1
#
_cell.length_a   1.000
_cell.length_b   1.000
_cell.length_c   1.000
_cell.angle_alpha   90.00
_cell.angle_beta   90.00
_cell.angle_gamma   90.00
#
_symmetry.space_group_name_H-M   'P 1'
#
loop_
_entity.id
_entity.type
_entity.pdbx_description
1 polymer ?
#
loop_
_entity_poly.entity_id
_entity_poly.type
_entity_poly.pdbx_seq_one_letter_code
_entity_poly.pdbx_strand_id
1 'polypeptide(L)'
;MRQAVFLLLCASVFAATTFVSRLYAEDGPAKPLAKLELQDGDSIVFLGDSITHQRLYTQYVEDYFYTRMPHLRLKLHNAGVGGARAWDALERFDQDVAAYKPKYVTILLGMNDGTYQPFNQGIFDTYQQDMTTLLDKLQGIGAVAIPMTPTMYDSRAERAKQNSKRAADAVALYNSVLAYYGTWLREVSVERGLGFVDMWGPLNTITLEQRKTEPAFTLIKDAVHPGPDGQVVMATAIINDLGLPRQVSNINITLPASSDANPQARASGGKVSDLTVTDDGITFTFAAEALPWVLPEEARLGGKLTRMGHRLGKESLEIHGLPAGQYALVIDGAEAGRYASAALERHVELQENEKTPQFQQALQVANLNKQRNEGPIGKLRGEWSRFQQFARTRKAAAEQPDNEQVQKQLATLTEQVNGIEERVAAHNAEAKALEDQIFEINRPVARRYELKRVEAPAAARRRKPAAATAN
;
A
#
# COMPACT_ATOMS: atom_id res chain seq x y z
N MET A 1 64.37 -15.40 -42.13
CA MET A 1 63.98 -15.89 -40.80
C MET A 1 63.73 -14.67 -39.92
N ARG A 2 62.47 -14.43 -39.50
CA ARG A 2 61.97 -13.61 -38.35
C ARG A 2 62.35 -12.11 -38.28
N GLN A 3 61.38 -11.21 -38.49
CA GLN A 3 60.53 -10.52 -37.47
C GLN A 3 61.30 -9.40 -36.73
N ALA A 4 61.02 -8.11 -36.97
CA ALA A 4 59.86 -7.30 -36.54
C ALA A 4 60.23 -6.44 -35.30
N VAL A 5 60.35 -5.12 -35.51
CA VAL A 5 60.37 -4.10 -34.46
C VAL A 5 59.31 -3.07 -34.82
N PHE A 6 58.18 -3.14 -34.13
CA PHE A 6 57.21 -2.05 -34.05
C PHE A 6 56.44 -2.22 -32.73
N LEU A 7 56.18 -1.09 -32.08
CA LEU A 7 55.24 -0.81 -30.97
C LEU A 7 55.89 -0.26 -29.71
N LEU A 8 55.84 1.08 -29.63
CA LEU A 8 55.94 1.85 -28.40
C LEU A 8 54.92 2.99 -28.51
N LEU A 9 53.64 2.68 -28.29
CA LEU A 9 52.59 3.69 -28.06
C LEU A 9 51.29 3.01 -27.57
N CYS A 10 51.22 2.68 -26.28
CA CYS A 10 49.97 2.39 -25.57
C CYS A 10 50.20 2.62 -24.06
N ALA A 11 50.32 3.88 -23.65
CA ALA A 11 50.38 4.26 -22.24
C ALA A 11 49.41 5.42 -21.97
N SER A 12 48.10 5.20 -22.20
CA SER A 12 47.06 6.18 -21.85
C SER A 12 45.63 5.62 -21.86
N VAL A 13 45.38 4.40 -21.34
CA VAL A 13 44.02 3.84 -21.19
C VAL A 13 43.75 3.21 -19.82
N PHE A 14 44.58 3.44 -18.80
CA PHE A 14 44.40 2.84 -17.46
C PHE A 14 43.98 3.82 -16.36
N ALA A 15 43.15 4.82 -16.69
CA ALA A 15 42.60 5.77 -15.71
C ALA A 15 41.06 5.74 -15.60
N ALA A 16 40.37 4.83 -16.29
CA ALA A 16 38.90 4.73 -16.28
C ALA A 16 38.33 3.52 -15.50
N THR A 17 39.19 2.70 -14.88
CA THR A 17 38.77 1.49 -14.15
C THR A 17 38.76 1.63 -12.63
N THR A 18 39.15 2.79 -12.07
CA THR A 18 39.23 2.98 -10.62
C THR A 18 37.94 3.48 -9.96
N PHE A 19 36.87 3.76 -10.72
CA PHE A 19 35.59 4.19 -10.14
C PHE A 19 34.63 3.04 -9.75
N VAL A 20 34.89 1.81 -10.20
CA VAL A 20 34.03 0.64 -9.90
C VAL A 20 34.51 -0.13 -8.66
N SER A 21 35.76 0.05 -8.24
CA SER A 21 36.39 -0.82 -7.22
C SER A 21 36.21 -0.35 -5.76
N ARG A 22 35.43 0.71 -5.49
CA ARG A 22 35.18 1.20 -4.12
C ARG A 22 33.84 0.76 -3.50
N LEU A 23 33.05 -0.03 -4.22
CA LEU A 23 31.71 -0.49 -3.77
C LEU A 23 31.72 -1.79 -2.96
N TYR A 24 32.87 -2.46 -2.80
CA TYR A 24 32.98 -3.64 -1.96
C TYR A 24 33.63 -3.24 -0.64
N ALA A 25 32.82 -2.91 0.36
CA ALA A 25 33.26 -2.89 1.75
C ALA A 25 33.71 -4.31 2.15
N GLU A 26 34.63 -4.42 3.12
CA GLU A 26 35.16 -5.69 3.64
C GLU A 26 34.13 -6.56 4.37
N ASP A 27 32.92 -6.04 4.59
CA ASP A 27 31.81 -6.78 5.16
C ASP A 27 31.13 -7.61 4.06
N GLY A 28 30.96 -8.91 4.29
CA GLY A 28 30.26 -9.82 3.38
C GLY A 28 28.84 -9.36 3.00
N PRO A 29 28.14 -10.06 2.09
CA PRO A 29 26.85 -9.59 1.56
C PRO A 29 25.85 -9.30 2.68
N ALA A 30 25.32 -8.07 2.70
CA ALA A 30 24.36 -7.63 3.70
C ALA A 30 23.05 -8.41 3.58
N LYS A 31 22.47 -8.84 4.71
CA LYS A 31 21.20 -9.55 4.73
C LYS A 31 20.07 -8.58 4.37
N PRO A 32 19.27 -8.83 3.31
CA PRO A 32 18.14 -7.97 2.96
C PRO A 32 17.11 -7.87 4.09
N LEU A 33 16.41 -6.74 4.15
CA LEU A 33 15.34 -6.50 5.13
C LEU A 33 14.17 -7.47 4.87
N ALA A 34 14.00 -8.44 5.76
CA ALA A 34 12.96 -9.46 5.61
C ALA A 34 11.59 -9.04 6.18
N LYS A 35 11.57 -8.11 7.13
CA LYS A 35 10.35 -7.58 7.77
C LYS A 35 10.59 -6.20 8.36
N LEU A 36 9.53 -5.42 8.54
CA LEU A 36 9.60 -4.18 9.32
C LEU A 36 9.61 -4.51 10.83
N GLU A 37 10.53 -3.91 11.56
CA GLU A 37 10.55 -3.96 13.02
C GLU A 37 10.11 -2.60 13.54
N LEU A 38 8.87 -2.50 14.00
CA LEU A 38 8.23 -1.22 14.33
C LEU A 38 8.05 -1.07 15.83
N GLN A 39 8.27 0.15 16.31
CA GLN A 39 8.03 0.60 17.68
C GLN A 39 7.15 1.85 17.65
N ASP A 40 6.53 2.16 18.79
CA ASP A 40 5.75 3.38 18.94
C ASP A 40 6.60 4.61 18.63
N GLY A 41 6.06 5.55 17.85
CA GLY A 41 6.75 6.76 17.44
C GLY A 41 7.75 6.63 16.29
N ASP A 42 8.02 5.42 15.78
CA ASP A 42 8.84 5.21 14.57
C ASP A 42 8.23 5.94 13.37
N SER A 43 9.08 6.44 12.47
CA SER A 43 8.65 7.13 11.25
C SER A 43 8.89 6.32 9.99
N ILE A 44 7.90 6.36 9.10
CA ILE A 44 7.97 5.83 7.74
C ILE A 44 7.66 6.96 6.76
N VAL A 45 8.55 7.20 5.81
CA VAL A 45 8.34 8.17 4.74
C VAL A 45 8.06 7.44 3.43
N PHE A 46 6.98 7.83 2.75
CA PHE A 46 6.65 7.38 1.40
C PHE A 46 7.15 8.40 0.38
N LEU A 47 8.40 8.22 -0.08
CA LEU A 47 9.02 9.09 -1.09
C LEU A 47 8.62 8.66 -2.50
N GLY A 48 8.16 9.60 -3.32
CA GLY A 48 7.94 9.29 -4.73
C GLY A 48 7.47 10.46 -5.57
N ASP A 49 6.86 10.12 -6.71
CA ASP A 49 6.39 11.06 -7.72
C ASP A 49 4.87 11.35 -7.64
N SER A 50 4.23 11.63 -8.78
CA SER A 50 2.79 11.87 -8.89
C SER A 50 1.93 10.73 -8.37
N ILE A 51 2.36 9.47 -8.50
CA ILE A 51 1.59 8.32 -8.02
C ILE A 51 1.52 8.33 -6.50
N THR A 52 2.63 8.67 -5.85
CA THR A 52 2.68 8.86 -4.39
C THR A 52 1.94 10.11 -3.97
N HIS A 53 2.06 11.20 -4.74
CA HIS A 53 1.34 12.45 -4.51
C HIS A 53 -0.20 12.28 -4.54
N GLN A 54 -0.74 11.26 -5.22
CA GLN A 54 -2.19 10.96 -5.17
C GLN A 54 -2.66 10.56 -3.76
N ARG A 55 -1.76 10.05 -2.92
CA ARG A 55 -1.95 9.63 -1.53
C ARG A 55 -2.79 8.37 -1.30
N LEU A 56 -3.28 7.70 -2.34
CA LEU A 56 -4.21 6.58 -2.16
C LEU A 56 -3.51 5.34 -1.57
N TYR A 57 -2.43 4.83 -2.17
CA TYR A 57 -1.76 3.63 -1.65
C TYR A 57 -1.14 3.90 -0.29
N THR A 58 -0.63 5.12 -0.06
CA THR A 58 -0.09 5.51 1.24
C THR A 58 -1.20 5.56 2.27
N GLN A 59 -2.37 6.13 1.95
CA GLN A 59 -3.54 6.12 2.82
C GLN A 59 -3.98 4.68 3.13
N TYR A 60 -4.04 3.78 2.16
CA TYR A 60 -4.47 2.40 2.43
C TYR A 60 -3.48 1.65 3.32
N VAL A 61 -2.17 1.94 3.20
CA VAL A 61 -1.14 1.42 4.12
C VAL A 61 -1.27 2.06 5.50
N GLU A 62 -1.55 3.36 5.60
CA GLU A 62 -1.87 4.03 6.87
C GLU A 62 -3.09 3.37 7.54
N ASP A 63 -4.17 3.12 6.79
CA ASP A 63 -5.39 2.46 7.27
C ASP A 63 -5.08 1.05 7.82
N TYR A 64 -4.19 0.32 7.15
CA TYR A 64 -3.69 -0.97 7.65
C TYR A 64 -3.00 -0.81 9.01
N PHE A 65 -2.10 0.16 9.18
CA PHE A 65 -1.42 0.36 10.46
C PHE A 65 -2.37 0.81 11.56
N TYR A 66 -3.25 1.77 11.28
CA TYR A 66 -4.24 2.25 12.25
C TYR A 66 -5.18 1.15 12.73
N THR A 67 -5.53 0.20 11.87
CA THR A 67 -6.45 -0.90 12.21
C THR A 67 -5.72 -2.12 12.79
N ARG A 68 -4.56 -2.49 12.24
CA ARG A 68 -3.84 -3.71 12.61
C ARG A 68 -2.90 -3.54 13.80
N MET A 69 -2.41 -2.32 14.02
CA MET A 69 -1.47 -2.00 15.10
C MET A 69 -1.95 -0.75 15.86
N PRO A 70 -3.18 -0.72 16.40
CA PRO A 70 -3.76 0.49 17.01
C PRO A 70 -3.03 0.95 18.28
N HIS A 71 -2.10 0.14 18.80
CA HIS A 71 -1.22 0.47 19.92
C HIS A 71 0.08 1.16 19.50
N LEU A 72 0.41 1.18 18.19
CA LEU A 72 1.58 1.86 17.65
C LEU A 72 1.15 3.16 16.97
N ARG A 73 1.66 4.27 17.47
CA ARG A 73 1.48 5.59 16.89
C ARG A 73 2.66 5.94 15.99
N LEU A 74 2.66 5.33 14.81
CA LEU A 74 3.68 5.55 13.78
C LEU A 74 3.54 6.94 13.15
N LYS A 75 4.66 7.55 12.78
CA LYS A 75 4.71 8.81 12.02
C LYS A 75 4.79 8.52 10.53
N LEU A 76 3.64 8.48 9.88
CA LEU A 76 3.50 8.14 8.46
C LEU A 76 3.45 9.43 7.63
N HIS A 77 4.46 9.62 6.77
CA HIS A 77 4.64 10.84 5.98
C HIS A 77 4.65 10.55 4.49
N ASN A 78 3.71 11.14 3.75
CA ASN A 78 3.74 11.10 2.30
C ASN A 78 4.69 12.20 1.78
N ALA A 79 5.77 11.79 1.09
CA ALA A 79 6.75 12.65 0.44
C ALA A 79 6.66 12.57 -1.11
N GLY A 80 5.45 12.41 -1.65
CA GLY A 80 5.19 12.37 -3.09
C GLY A 80 5.06 13.77 -3.72
N VAL A 81 5.68 14.01 -4.88
CA VAL A 81 5.51 15.27 -5.62
C VAL A 81 5.28 15.01 -7.11
N GLY A 82 4.31 15.72 -7.70
CA GLY A 82 3.85 15.50 -9.06
C GLY A 82 4.97 15.64 -10.10
N GLY A 83 5.16 14.62 -10.93
CA GLY A 83 6.15 14.64 -12.00
C GLY A 83 7.61 14.61 -11.54
N ALA A 84 7.88 14.31 -10.26
CA ALA A 84 9.23 14.22 -9.72
C ALA A 84 10.03 13.09 -10.40
N ARG A 85 11.31 13.37 -10.64
CA ARG A 85 12.39 12.41 -10.89
C ARG A 85 13.25 12.28 -9.64
N ALA A 86 14.22 11.35 -9.65
CA ALA A 86 15.14 11.14 -8.53
C ALA A 86 15.90 12.41 -8.12
N TRP A 87 16.38 13.21 -9.08
CA TRP A 87 17.02 14.49 -8.75
C TRP A 87 16.07 15.52 -8.10
N ASP A 88 14.78 15.52 -8.47
CA ASP A 88 13.80 16.42 -7.83
C ASP A 88 13.58 16.03 -6.36
N ALA A 89 13.64 14.73 -6.05
CA ALA A 89 13.58 14.25 -4.67
C ALA A 89 14.84 14.66 -3.88
N LEU A 90 16.02 14.66 -4.50
CA LEU A 90 17.27 15.12 -3.88
C LEU A 90 17.20 16.60 -3.49
N GLU A 91 16.62 17.46 -4.34
CA GLU A 91 16.48 18.91 -4.09
C GLU A 91 15.66 19.24 -2.83
N ARG A 92 14.73 18.37 -2.43
CA ARG A 92 13.88 18.54 -1.24
C ARG A 92 14.18 17.55 -0.13
N PHE A 93 15.26 16.77 -0.24
CA PHE A 93 15.52 15.65 0.66
C PHE A 93 15.60 16.08 2.12
N ASP A 94 16.36 17.14 2.40
CA ASP A 94 16.62 17.54 3.78
C ASP A 94 15.33 18.01 4.48
N GLN A 95 14.44 18.71 3.76
CA GLN A 95 13.23 19.31 4.34
C GLN A 95 11.98 18.42 4.27
N ASP A 96 11.84 17.56 3.25
CA ASP A 96 10.64 16.74 3.03
C ASP A 96 10.86 15.24 3.31
N VAL A 97 12.10 14.83 3.62
CA VAL A 97 12.44 13.45 4.00
C VAL A 97 13.22 13.43 5.32
N ALA A 98 14.41 14.00 5.37
CA ALA A 98 15.29 13.90 6.54
C ALA A 98 14.70 14.57 7.79
N ALA A 99 14.00 15.70 7.62
CA ALA A 99 13.33 16.42 8.71
C ALA A 99 12.32 15.56 9.49
N TYR A 100 11.74 14.52 8.85
CA TYR A 100 10.79 13.60 9.48
C TYR A 100 11.48 12.46 10.25
N LYS A 101 12.80 12.39 10.22
CA LYS A 101 13.64 11.39 10.93
C LYS A 101 13.15 9.95 10.66
N PRO A 102 13.06 9.53 9.39
CA PRO A 102 12.53 8.23 9.03
C PRO A 102 13.41 7.11 9.57
N LYS A 103 12.76 6.05 10.09
CA LYS A 103 13.39 4.74 10.25
C LYS A 103 13.38 3.98 8.93
N TYR A 104 12.27 4.06 8.19
CA TYR A 104 12.11 3.43 6.89
C TYR A 104 11.68 4.45 5.84
N VAL A 105 12.20 4.33 4.62
CA VAL A 105 11.76 5.15 3.48
C VAL A 105 11.44 4.27 2.30
N THR A 106 10.17 4.22 1.90
CA THR A 106 9.79 3.59 0.64
C THR A 106 10.04 4.55 -0.52
N ILE A 107 10.57 4.08 -1.64
CA ILE A 107 10.94 4.94 -2.77
C ILE A 107 10.25 4.46 -4.05
N LEU A 108 9.26 5.21 -4.52
CA LEU A 108 8.55 4.97 -5.78
C LEU A 108 8.87 6.08 -6.80
N LEU A 109 9.92 5.84 -7.59
CA LEU A 109 10.44 6.73 -8.64
C LEU A 109 10.82 5.89 -9.87
N GLY A 110 11.01 6.54 -11.02
CA GLY A 110 11.37 5.88 -12.28
C GLY A 110 10.35 6.12 -13.41
N MET A 111 9.08 6.37 -13.08
CA MET A 111 8.02 6.64 -14.06
C MET A 111 8.27 7.92 -14.86
N ASN A 112 8.82 8.97 -14.23
CA ASN A 112 9.18 10.22 -14.92
C ASN A 112 10.65 10.24 -15.38
N ASP A 113 11.51 9.45 -14.73
CA ASP A 113 12.95 9.38 -14.99
C ASP A 113 13.24 8.77 -16.36
N GLY A 114 12.48 7.74 -16.75
CA GLY A 114 12.56 7.17 -18.11
C GLY A 114 12.05 8.11 -19.22
N THR A 115 11.51 9.28 -18.87
CA THR A 115 11.06 10.35 -19.77
C THR A 115 10.00 9.97 -20.81
N TYR A 116 9.34 8.83 -20.63
CA TYR A 116 8.39 8.27 -21.61
C TYR A 116 9.02 8.05 -22.98
N GLN A 117 10.23 7.48 -23.02
CA GLN A 117 10.96 7.13 -24.24
C GLN A 117 11.32 5.63 -24.27
N PRO A 118 11.63 5.06 -25.44
CA PRO A 118 12.34 3.77 -25.49
C PRO A 118 13.61 3.78 -24.63
N PHE A 119 14.11 2.59 -24.27
CA PHE A 119 15.30 2.49 -23.44
C PHE A 119 16.45 3.31 -24.05
N ASN A 120 17.03 4.17 -23.22
CA ASN A 120 18.18 4.99 -23.56
C ASN A 120 19.18 4.90 -22.41
N GLN A 121 20.42 4.53 -22.73
CA GLN A 121 21.45 4.31 -21.72
C GLN A 121 21.75 5.58 -20.91
N GLY A 122 21.90 6.74 -21.54
CA GLY A 122 22.24 7.98 -20.82
C GLY A 122 21.12 8.46 -19.88
N ILE A 123 19.86 8.23 -20.24
CA ILE A 123 18.72 8.49 -19.34
C ILE A 123 18.75 7.54 -18.14
N PHE A 124 19.04 6.26 -18.39
CA PHE A 124 19.17 5.28 -17.31
C PHE A 124 20.39 5.56 -16.41
N ASP A 125 21.53 5.95 -16.97
CA ASP A 125 22.73 6.33 -16.20
C ASP A 125 22.42 7.48 -15.23
N THR A 126 21.67 8.49 -15.70
CA THR A 126 21.20 9.60 -14.85
C THR A 126 20.33 9.09 -13.71
N TYR A 127 19.35 8.22 -14.02
CA TYR A 127 18.50 7.60 -13.01
C TYR A 127 19.31 6.78 -11.98
N GLN A 128 20.28 6.00 -12.43
CA GLN A 128 21.15 5.19 -11.57
C GLN A 128 21.97 6.07 -10.63
N GLN A 129 22.56 7.15 -11.15
CA GLN A 129 23.35 8.09 -10.37
C GLN A 129 22.50 8.79 -9.30
N ASP A 130 21.34 9.32 -9.67
CA ASP A 130 20.47 10.06 -8.75
C ASP A 130 19.88 9.14 -7.69
N MET A 131 19.41 7.96 -8.07
CA MET A 131 18.92 6.95 -7.12
C MET A 131 20.03 6.46 -6.19
N THR A 132 21.24 6.22 -6.69
CA THR A 132 22.40 5.86 -5.86
C THR A 132 22.67 6.94 -4.82
N THR A 133 22.71 8.22 -5.24
CA THR A 133 22.91 9.36 -4.33
C THR A 133 21.80 9.45 -3.28
N LEU A 134 20.55 9.19 -3.68
CA LEU A 134 19.40 9.19 -2.77
C LEU A 134 19.52 8.08 -1.71
N LEU A 135 19.91 6.86 -2.13
CA LEU A 135 20.14 5.73 -1.22
C LEU A 135 21.29 6.02 -0.24
N ASP A 136 22.38 6.62 -0.73
CA ASP A 136 23.52 6.99 0.11
C ASP A 136 23.14 8.06 1.15
N LYS A 137 22.33 9.06 0.76
CA LYS A 137 21.81 10.07 1.72
C LYS A 137 20.89 9.44 2.78
N LEU A 138 20.04 8.49 2.40
CA LEU A 138 19.18 7.76 3.35
C LEU A 138 20.00 6.94 4.35
N GLN A 139 21.00 6.21 3.86
CA GLN A 139 21.93 5.48 4.71
C GLN A 139 22.69 6.43 5.65
N GLY A 140 23.13 7.60 5.14
CA GLY A 140 23.85 8.61 5.91
C GLY A 140 23.06 9.20 7.08
N ILE A 141 21.72 9.21 7.01
CA ILE A 141 20.85 9.61 8.13
C ILE A 141 20.37 8.42 8.99
N GLY A 142 20.85 7.21 8.69
CA GLY A 142 20.50 5.97 9.42
C GLY A 142 19.14 5.37 9.05
N ALA A 143 18.51 5.83 7.96
CA ALA A 143 17.23 5.30 7.49
C ALA A 143 17.44 4.06 6.60
N VAL A 144 16.58 3.05 6.76
CA VAL A 144 16.57 1.88 5.87
C VAL A 144 15.70 2.18 4.65
N ALA A 145 16.34 2.24 3.48
CA ALA A 145 15.65 2.43 2.22
C ALA A 145 14.91 1.16 1.77
N ILE A 146 13.76 1.34 1.11
CA ILE A 146 12.93 0.29 0.54
C ILE A 146 12.55 0.72 -0.88
N PRO A 147 13.43 0.51 -1.87
CA PRO A 147 13.09 0.78 -3.27
C PRO A 147 11.90 -0.04 -3.74
N MET A 148 11.07 0.58 -4.58
CA MET A 148 9.93 -0.04 -5.20
C MET A 148 10.15 -0.03 -6.71
N THR A 149 9.81 -1.12 -7.40
CA THR A 149 9.76 -1.03 -8.88
C THR A 149 8.83 0.12 -9.27
N PRO A 150 9.11 0.86 -10.36
CA PRO A 150 8.10 1.75 -10.92
C PRO A 150 6.82 0.96 -11.23
N THR A 151 5.64 1.57 -11.11
CA THR A 151 4.40 0.89 -11.50
C THR A 151 4.41 0.59 -13.00
N MET A 152 3.52 -0.31 -13.44
CA MET A 152 3.39 -0.56 -14.87
C MET A 152 2.93 0.69 -15.65
N TYR A 153 3.34 0.76 -16.91
CA TYR A 153 2.77 1.68 -17.89
C TYR A 153 1.76 0.92 -18.77
N ASP A 154 0.51 1.34 -18.77
CA ASP A 154 -0.52 0.64 -19.55
C ASP A 154 -0.56 1.13 -21.00
N SER A 155 0.34 0.60 -21.82
CA SER A 155 0.43 0.90 -23.25
C SER A 155 -0.89 0.72 -24.02
N ARG A 156 -1.78 -0.19 -23.58
CA ARG A 156 -3.08 -0.38 -24.24
C ARG A 156 -4.03 0.76 -23.89
N ALA A 157 -4.04 1.21 -22.63
CA ALA A 157 -4.81 2.38 -22.22
C ALA A 157 -4.35 3.64 -22.95
N GLU A 158 -3.03 3.82 -23.16
CA GLU A 158 -2.53 4.95 -23.94
C GLU A 158 -2.98 4.88 -25.40
N ARG A 159 -2.83 3.72 -26.07
CA ARG A 159 -3.27 3.54 -27.47
C ARG A 159 -4.77 3.76 -27.68
N ALA A 160 -5.58 3.55 -26.64
CA ALA A 160 -7.01 3.78 -26.70
C ALA A 160 -7.39 5.28 -26.64
N LYS A 161 -6.45 6.17 -26.29
CA LYS A 161 -6.72 7.62 -26.26
C LYS A 161 -6.79 8.18 -27.68
N GLN A 162 -7.85 8.93 -27.97
CA GLN A 162 -8.04 9.59 -29.26
C GLN A 162 -6.95 10.63 -29.57
N ASN A 163 -6.41 11.29 -28.54
CA ASN A 163 -5.46 12.40 -28.66
C ASN A 163 -4.12 12.12 -27.96
N SER A 164 -3.61 10.88 -28.05
CA SER A 164 -2.27 10.60 -27.51
C SER A 164 -1.22 11.47 -28.23
N LYS A 165 -0.37 12.14 -27.44
CA LYS A 165 0.75 12.96 -27.94
C LYS A 165 2.09 12.23 -27.88
N ARG A 166 2.10 10.97 -27.42
CA ARG A 166 3.31 10.18 -27.22
C ARG A 166 3.72 9.49 -28.52
N ALA A 167 5.02 9.41 -28.77
CA ALA A 167 5.56 8.69 -29.91
C ALA A 167 5.18 7.19 -29.85
N ALA A 168 4.90 6.57 -30.98
CA ALA A 168 4.34 5.21 -31.03
C ALA A 168 5.27 4.15 -30.41
N ASP A 169 6.58 4.30 -30.62
CA ASP A 169 7.64 3.46 -30.06
C ASP A 169 7.73 3.62 -28.53
N ALA A 170 7.66 4.86 -28.02
CA ALA A 170 7.56 5.12 -26.59
C ALA A 170 6.34 4.41 -25.99
N VAL A 171 5.15 4.56 -26.61
CA VAL A 171 3.95 3.88 -26.12
C VAL A 171 4.12 2.36 -26.12
N ALA A 172 4.79 1.79 -27.13
CA ALA A 172 4.99 0.34 -27.24
C ALA A 172 6.00 -0.20 -26.21
N LEU A 173 7.07 0.53 -25.91
CA LEU A 173 8.23 0.01 -25.19
C LEU A 173 8.34 0.49 -23.73
N TYR A 174 7.61 1.52 -23.32
CA TYR A 174 7.86 2.15 -22.02
C TYR A 174 7.59 1.22 -20.83
N ASN A 175 6.59 0.34 -20.90
CA ASN A 175 6.36 -0.63 -19.82
C ASN A 175 7.56 -1.58 -19.62
N SER A 176 8.28 -1.91 -20.69
CA SER A 176 9.50 -2.73 -20.64
C SER A 176 10.69 -1.95 -20.06
N VAL A 177 10.78 -0.64 -20.32
CA VAL A 177 11.76 0.24 -19.68
C VAL A 177 11.56 0.24 -18.17
N LEU A 178 10.32 0.39 -17.71
CA LEU A 178 9.99 0.37 -16.27
C LEU A 178 10.30 -0.99 -15.62
N ALA A 179 10.07 -2.10 -16.32
CA ALA A 179 10.48 -3.43 -15.87
C ALA A 179 12.01 -3.55 -15.71
N TYR A 180 12.78 -2.98 -16.66
CA TYR A 180 14.24 -2.95 -16.58
C TYR A 180 14.73 -2.12 -15.38
N TYR A 181 14.16 -0.93 -15.18
CA TYR A 181 14.49 -0.07 -14.03
C TYR A 181 14.18 -0.78 -12.71
N GLY A 182 13.00 -1.42 -12.61
CA GLY A 182 12.61 -2.21 -11.45
C GLY A 182 13.52 -3.41 -11.19
N THR A 183 14.00 -4.08 -12.24
CA THR A 183 14.95 -5.19 -12.11
C THR A 183 16.29 -4.71 -11.55
N TRP A 184 16.81 -3.57 -12.02
CA TRP A 184 18.02 -2.97 -11.46
C TRP A 184 17.84 -2.60 -9.99
N LEU A 185 16.72 -1.97 -9.60
CA LEU A 185 16.46 -1.64 -8.20
C LEU A 185 16.44 -2.88 -7.30
N ARG A 186 15.92 -4.02 -7.80
CA ARG A 186 15.92 -5.28 -7.07
C ARG A 186 17.33 -5.75 -6.76
N GLU A 187 18.21 -5.76 -7.76
CA GLU A 187 19.62 -6.17 -7.59
C GLU A 187 20.34 -5.23 -6.62
N VAL A 188 20.20 -3.91 -6.81
CA VAL A 188 20.78 -2.91 -5.89
C VAL A 188 20.28 -3.08 -4.45
N SER A 189 19.00 -3.39 -4.27
CA SER A 189 18.42 -3.59 -2.94
C SER A 189 19.01 -4.83 -2.26
N VAL A 190 19.20 -5.93 -3.01
CA VAL A 190 19.83 -7.15 -2.50
C VAL A 190 21.30 -6.90 -2.14
N GLU A 191 22.06 -6.28 -3.05
CA GLU A 191 23.48 -5.98 -2.85
C GLU A 191 23.74 -5.09 -1.64
N ARG A 192 22.85 -4.11 -1.41
CA ARG A 192 22.94 -3.16 -0.29
C ARG A 192 22.24 -3.63 0.99
N GLY A 193 21.60 -4.81 1.00
CA GLY A 193 20.86 -5.31 2.16
C GLY A 193 19.61 -4.50 2.52
N LEU A 194 18.99 -3.84 1.54
CA LEU A 194 17.80 -3.01 1.70
C LEU A 194 16.51 -3.84 1.72
N GLY A 195 15.37 -3.19 1.97
CA GLY A 195 14.06 -3.77 1.63
C GLY A 195 13.74 -3.58 0.16
N PHE A 196 12.73 -4.29 -0.36
CA PHE A 196 12.29 -4.14 -1.74
C PHE A 196 10.80 -4.49 -1.87
N VAL A 197 10.09 -3.80 -2.77
CA VAL A 197 8.68 -4.10 -3.09
C VAL A 197 8.47 -4.11 -4.61
N ASP A 198 7.81 -5.15 -5.12
CA ASP A 198 7.41 -5.22 -6.53
C ASP A 198 6.00 -4.64 -6.75
N MET A 199 5.94 -3.48 -7.39
CA MET A 199 4.71 -2.83 -7.83
C MET A 199 4.35 -3.18 -9.28
N TRP A 200 5.35 -3.44 -10.12
CA TRP A 200 5.18 -3.66 -11.56
C TRP A 200 4.49 -4.99 -11.83
N GLY A 201 4.97 -6.07 -11.20
CA GLY A 201 4.46 -7.43 -11.36
C GLY A 201 2.98 -7.57 -11.08
N PRO A 202 2.50 -7.28 -9.85
CA PRO A 202 1.09 -7.51 -9.50
C PRO A 202 0.13 -6.65 -10.32
N LEU A 203 0.48 -5.39 -10.64
CA LEU A 203 -0.33 -4.53 -11.51
C LEU A 203 -0.43 -5.10 -12.94
N ASN A 204 0.68 -5.57 -13.53
CA ASN A 204 0.66 -6.20 -14.85
C ASN A 204 -0.16 -7.49 -14.84
N THR A 205 0.11 -8.39 -13.90
CA THR A 205 -0.55 -9.70 -13.84
C THR A 205 -2.06 -9.54 -13.70
N ILE A 206 -2.54 -8.73 -12.75
CA ILE A 206 -3.98 -8.53 -12.56
C ILE A 206 -4.61 -7.91 -13.81
N THR A 207 -3.98 -6.87 -14.39
CA THR A 207 -4.50 -6.22 -15.59
C THR A 207 -4.60 -7.19 -16.77
N LEU A 208 -3.59 -8.05 -16.98
CA LEU A 208 -3.60 -9.05 -18.05
C LEU A 208 -4.65 -10.15 -17.82
N GLU A 209 -4.81 -10.61 -16.58
CA GLU A 209 -5.83 -11.62 -16.24
C GLU A 209 -7.26 -11.08 -16.47
N GLN A 210 -7.56 -9.87 -16.01
CA GLN A 210 -8.87 -9.25 -16.23
C GLN A 210 -9.17 -9.02 -17.72
N ARG A 211 -8.13 -8.74 -18.52
CA ARG A 211 -8.26 -8.57 -19.98
C ARG A 211 -8.64 -9.82 -20.75
N LYS A 212 -8.54 -11.01 -20.14
CA LYS A 212 -9.03 -12.25 -20.76
C LYS A 212 -10.55 -12.26 -20.89
N THR A 213 -11.26 -11.59 -19.99
CA THR A 213 -12.73 -11.47 -19.99
C THR A 213 -13.21 -10.09 -20.42
N GLU A 214 -12.50 -9.03 -20.04
CA GLU A 214 -12.83 -7.64 -20.39
C GLU A 214 -11.63 -6.99 -21.11
N PRO A 215 -11.53 -7.08 -22.45
CA PRO A 215 -10.33 -6.67 -23.19
C PRO A 215 -9.88 -5.21 -23.00
N ALA A 216 -10.81 -4.33 -22.63
CA ALA A 216 -10.59 -2.91 -22.36
C ALA A 216 -10.24 -2.60 -20.89
N PHE A 217 -10.25 -3.60 -20.00
CA PHE A 217 -9.97 -3.41 -18.58
C PHE A 217 -8.63 -2.73 -18.36
N THR A 218 -8.59 -1.81 -17.40
CA THR A 218 -7.37 -1.17 -16.92
C THR A 218 -7.55 -0.65 -15.50
N LEU A 219 -6.49 -0.77 -14.70
CA LEU A 219 -6.37 -0.10 -13.40
C LEU A 219 -5.78 1.32 -13.54
N ILE A 220 -5.33 1.70 -14.74
CA ILE A 220 -4.49 2.87 -15.02
C ILE A 220 -5.02 3.58 -16.27
N LYS A 221 -6.15 4.28 -16.12
CA LYS A 221 -6.91 4.86 -17.25
C LYS A 221 -6.10 5.81 -18.12
N ASP A 222 -5.18 6.56 -17.52
CA ASP A 222 -4.30 7.49 -18.25
C ASP A 222 -2.94 6.88 -18.63
N ALA A 223 -2.81 5.56 -18.51
CA ALA A 223 -1.59 4.76 -18.71
C ALA A 223 -0.45 5.00 -17.72
N VAL A 224 -0.55 5.97 -16.80
CA VAL A 224 0.51 6.32 -15.84
C VAL A 224 0.07 6.12 -14.39
N HIS A 225 -1.07 6.68 -14.00
CA HIS A 225 -1.50 6.77 -12.61
C HIS A 225 -2.57 5.71 -12.30
N PRO A 226 -2.26 4.72 -11.45
CA PRO A 226 -3.27 3.78 -10.99
C PRO A 226 -4.39 4.51 -10.25
N GLY A 227 -5.64 4.13 -10.56
CA GLY A 227 -6.82 4.57 -9.82
C GLY A 227 -6.91 3.90 -8.44
N PRO A 228 -7.99 4.16 -7.68
CA PRO A 228 -8.17 3.61 -6.33
C PRO A 228 -7.92 2.10 -6.25
N ASP A 229 -8.51 1.31 -7.15
CA ASP A 229 -8.33 -0.14 -7.18
C ASP A 229 -6.88 -0.58 -7.46
N GLY A 230 -6.19 0.11 -8.36
CA GLY A 230 -4.78 -0.16 -8.65
C GLY A 230 -3.87 0.20 -7.48
N GLN A 231 -4.21 1.25 -6.74
CA GLN A 231 -3.47 1.64 -5.54
C GLN A 231 -3.71 0.70 -4.35
N VAL A 232 -4.83 -0.04 -4.33
CA VAL A 232 -4.98 -1.19 -3.41
C VAL A 232 -4.02 -2.31 -3.76
N VAL A 233 -3.86 -2.64 -5.05
CA VAL A 233 -2.84 -3.62 -5.49
C VAL A 233 -1.46 -3.23 -4.95
N MET A 234 -1.09 -1.96 -5.08
CA MET A 234 0.16 -1.42 -4.54
C MET A 234 0.26 -1.53 -3.02
N ALA A 235 -0.79 -1.15 -2.27
CA ALA A 235 -0.80 -1.27 -0.82
C ALA A 235 -0.63 -2.75 -0.39
N THR A 236 -1.34 -3.68 -1.03
CA THR A 236 -1.20 -5.12 -0.74
C THR A 236 0.20 -5.67 -1.07
N ALA A 237 0.88 -5.14 -2.08
CA ALA A 237 2.26 -5.51 -2.38
C ALA A 237 3.20 -5.13 -1.22
N ILE A 238 3.06 -3.92 -0.68
CA ILE A 238 3.81 -3.46 0.50
C ILE A 238 3.60 -4.40 1.70
N ILE A 239 2.33 -4.71 2.01
CA ILE A 239 2.01 -5.60 3.14
C ILE A 239 2.64 -6.99 2.96
N ASN A 240 2.65 -7.51 1.73
CA ASN A 240 3.18 -8.84 1.45
C ASN A 240 4.70 -8.89 1.43
N ASP A 241 5.34 -8.00 0.69
CA ASP A 241 6.79 -8.04 0.44
C ASP A 241 7.60 -7.63 1.68
N LEU A 242 7.01 -6.81 2.56
CA LEU A 242 7.63 -6.42 3.84
C LEU A 242 7.21 -7.30 5.02
N GLY A 243 6.56 -8.44 4.76
CA GLY A 243 6.27 -9.46 5.77
C GLY A 243 5.37 -8.99 6.91
N LEU A 244 4.45 -8.04 6.64
CA LEU A 244 3.57 -7.48 7.67
C LEU A 244 2.47 -8.49 8.09
N PRO A 245 1.97 -8.44 9.35
CA PRO A 245 0.97 -9.38 9.86
C PRO A 245 -0.29 -9.49 9.00
N ARG A 246 -0.71 -10.73 8.72
CA ARG A 246 -1.87 -11.00 7.85
C ARG A 246 -3.16 -11.27 8.61
N GLN A 247 -3.10 -11.88 9.79
CA GLN A 247 -4.28 -12.31 10.53
C GLN A 247 -4.79 -11.19 11.44
N VAL A 248 -6.11 -10.99 11.49
CA VAL A 248 -6.77 -10.10 12.47
C VAL A 248 -7.00 -10.90 13.74
N SER A 249 -7.80 -11.97 13.64
CA SER A 249 -8.14 -12.82 14.78
C SER A 249 -8.70 -14.15 14.33
N ASN A 250 -8.64 -15.16 15.20
CA ASN A 250 -9.37 -16.40 15.05
C ASN A 250 -9.99 -16.73 16.42
N ILE A 251 -11.29 -16.98 16.44
CA ILE A 251 -12.05 -17.42 17.60
C ILE A 251 -12.49 -18.87 17.34
N ASN A 252 -12.07 -19.79 18.21
CA ASN A 252 -12.49 -21.19 18.16
C ASN A 252 -13.19 -21.57 19.47
N ILE A 253 -14.45 -21.97 19.38
CA ILE A 253 -15.25 -22.46 20.51
C ILE A 253 -15.60 -23.91 20.25
N THR A 254 -15.32 -24.78 21.23
CA THR A 254 -15.67 -26.20 21.17
C THR A 254 -16.67 -26.52 22.27
N LEU A 255 -17.86 -26.95 21.87
CA LEU A 255 -18.90 -27.45 22.76
C LEU A 255 -18.68 -28.95 23.01
N PRO A 256 -18.76 -29.40 24.27
CA PRO A 256 -18.57 -30.81 24.60
C PRO A 256 -19.81 -31.63 24.22
N ALA A 257 -19.60 -32.91 23.93
CA ALA A 257 -20.69 -33.85 23.66
C ALA A 257 -21.48 -34.25 24.93
N SER A 258 -20.89 -34.06 26.12
CA SER A 258 -21.53 -34.31 27.41
C SER A 258 -21.77 -32.99 28.14
N SER A 259 -22.91 -32.87 28.80
CA SER A 259 -23.29 -31.72 29.64
C SER A 259 -22.39 -31.51 30.87
N ASP A 260 -21.64 -32.54 31.27
CA ASP A 260 -20.79 -32.50 32.47
C ASP A 260 -19.39 -31.93 32.21
N ALA A 261 -19.04 -31.70 30.94
CA ALA A 261 -17.79 -31.09 30.55
C ALA A 261 -17.99 -29.59 30.26
N ASN A 262 -16.95 -28.80 30.51
CA ASN A 262 -16.97 -27.37 30.24
C ASN A 262 -16.65 -27.09 28.76
N PRO A 263 -17.31 -26.10 28.14
CA PRO A 263 -16.95 -25.65 26.80
C PRO A 263 -15.54 -25.04 26.80
N GLN A 264 -14.82 -25.23 25.69
CA GLN A 264 -13.49 -24.66 25.50
C GLN A 264 -13.55 -23.46 24.56
N ALA A 265 -12.86 -22.39 24.90
CA ALA A 265 -12.62 -21.26 24.02
C ALA A 265 -11.12 -21.04 23.83
N ARG A 266 -10.69 -20.90 22.59
CA ARG A 266 -9.35 -20.50 22.20
C ARG A 266 -9.46 -19.33 21.25
N ALA A 267 -8.53 -18.39 21.34
CA ALA A 267 -8.45 -17.31 20.39
C ALA A 267 -7.02 -16.85 20.14
N SER A 268 -6.84 -16.21 18.99
CA SER A 268 -5.65 -15.45 18.63
C SER A 268 -6.07 -14.07 18.12
N GLY A 269 -5.23 -13.05 18.30
CA GLY A 269 -5.58 -11.66 17.98
C GLY A 269 -6.65 -11.07 18.90
N GLY A 270 -6.75 -11.60 20.13
CA GLY A 270 -7.73 -11.18 21.13
C GLY A 270 -8.00 -12.25 22.19
N LYS A 271 -8.92 -11.92 23.10
CA LYS A 271 -9.30 -12.78 24.22
C LYS A 271 -10.81 -13.02 24.27
N VAL A 272 -11.21 -14.28 24.42
CA VAL A 272 -12.58 -14.68 24.72
C VAL A 272 -12.81 -14.68 26.23
N SER A 273 -13.97 -14.21 26.66
CA SER A 273 -14.43 -14.18 28.05
C SER A 273 -15.95 -14.37 28.12
N ASP A 274 -16.49 -14.59 29.32
CA ASP A 274 -17.93 -14.66 29.59
C ASP A 274 -18.70 -15.64 28.68
N LEU A 275 -18.06 -16.76 28.32
CA LEU A 275 -18.66 -17.81 27.51
C LEU A 275 -19.78 -18.49 28.30
N THR A 276 -20.99 -18.41 27.77
CA THR A 276 -22.19 -19.07 28.30
C THR A 276 -22.85 -19.86 27.18
N VAL A 277 -23.20 -21.10 27.48
CA VAL A 277 -23.95 -22.00 26.59
C VAL A 277 -25.36 -22.13 27.14
N THR A 278 -26.35 -21.96 26.27
CA THR A 278 -27.77 -22.14 26.59
C THR A 278 -28.39 -23.13 25.59
N ASP A 279 -29.61 -23.58 25.86
CA ASP A 279 -30.34 -24.47 24.94
C ASP A 279 -30.56 -23.82 23.56
N ASP A 280 -30.64 -22.49 23.53
CA ASP A 280 -30.90 -21.69 22.33
C ASP A 280 -29.63 -21.22 21.61
N GLY A 281 -28.44 -21.50 22.15
CA GLY A 281 -27.17 -21.23 21.49
C GLY A 281 -26.02 -20.83 22.42
N ILE A 282 -25.14 -19.93 21.96
CA ILE A 282 -23.95 -19.53 22.72
C ILE A 282 -23.82 -18.02 22.79
N THR A 283 -23.23 -17.54 23.89
CA THR A 283 -22.89 -16.11 24.04
C THR A 283 -21.51 -15.98 24.64
N PHE A 284 -20.73 -14.99 24.21
CA PHE A 284 -19.40 -14.71 24.74
C PHE A 284 -18.98 -13.27 24.45
N THR A 285 -17.97 -12.79 25.16
CA THR A 285 -17.34 -11.49 24.90
C THR A 285 -16.00 -11.72 24.23
N PHE A 286 -15.71 -11.00 23.15
CA PHE A 286 -14.40 -11.02 22.49
C PHE A 286 -13.75 -9.63 22.51
N ALA A 287 -12.60 -9.53 23.16
CA ALA A 287 -11.75 -8.35 23.15
C ALA A 287 -10.66 -8.53 22.10
N ALA A 288 -10.88 -7.97 20.90
CA ALA A 288 -9.93 -8.03 19.80
C ALA A 288 -8.72 -7.11 20.05
N GLU A 289 -7.56 -7.47 19.51
CA GLU A 289 -6.34 -6.63 19.54
C GLU A 289 -6.22 -5.71 18.33
N ALA A 290 -6.93 -6.03 17.25
CA ALA A 290 -6.92 -5.32 15.97
C ALA A 290 -8.32 -5.25 15.34
N LEU A 291 -8.50 -4.27 14.45
CA LEU A 291 -9.66 -4.14 13.58
C LEU A 291 -9.39 -4.76 12.20
N PRO A 292 -10.43 -5.15 11.43
CA PRO A 292 -10.26 -5.55 10.04
C PRO A 292 -9.71 -4.40 9.19
N TRP A 293 -8.88 -4.73 8.19
CA TRP A 293 -8.42 -3.75 7.21
C TRP A 293 -9.49 -3.58 6.14
N VAL A 294 -10.19 -2.45 6.17
CA VAL A 294 -11.31 -2.14 5.29
C VAL A 294 -10.97 -1.00 4.33
N LEU A 295 -11.65 -0.98 3.19
CA LEU A 295 -11.39 -0.03 2.11
C LEU A 295 -12.62 0.86 1.89
N PRO A 296 -12.43 2.14 1.49
CA PRO A 296 -13.49 2.97 0.92
C PRO A 296 -14.16 2.32 -0.29
N GLU A 297 -15.39 2.74 -0.60
CA GLU A 297 -16.23 2.14 -1.65
C GLU A 297 -15.55 2.09 -3.01
N GLU A 298 -14.89 3.18 -3.40
CA GLU A 298 -14.21 3.33 -4.69
C GLU A 298 -13.02 2.40 -4.90
N ALA A 299 -12.52 1.75 -3.84
CA ALA A 299 -11.34 0.89 -3.85
C ALA A 299 -11.67 -0.60 -3.68
N ARG A 300 -12.96 -0.94 -3.56
CA ARG A 300 -13.41 -2.32 -3.25
C ARG A 300 -13.09 -3.32 -4.34
N LEU A 301 -13.03 -2.93 -5.62
CA LEU A 301 -12.67 -3.84 -6.69
C LEU A 301 -11.20 -4.27 -6.54
N GLY A 302 -10.30 -3.35 -6.18
CA GLY A 302 -8.90 -3.67 -5.87
C GLY A 302 -8.77 -4.70 -4.73
N GLY A 303 -9.57 -4.57 -3.68
CA GLY A 303 -9.64 -5.55 -2.59
C GLY A 303 -10.07 -6.95 -3.06
N LYS A 304 -11.08 -7.01 -3.95
CA LYS A 304 -11.53 -8.28 -4.56
C LYS A 304 -10.46 -8.91 -5.46
N LEU A 305 -9.83 -8.10 -6.32
CA LEU A 305 -8.81 -8.56 -7.28
C LEU A 305 -7.57 -9.12 -6.57
N THR A 306 -7.20 -8.54 -5.43
CA THR A 306 -6.07 -8.98 -4.60
C THR A 306 -6.46 -10.08 -3.60
N ARG A 307 -7.74 -10.40 -3.47
CA ARG A 307 -8.31 -11.27 -2.41
C ARG A 307 -7.87 -10.80 -1.02
N MET A 308 -7.88 -9.48 -0.80
CA MET A 308 -7.37 -8.84 0.40
C MET A 308 -8.00 -9.38 1.68
N GLY A 309 -9.33 -9.52 1.74
CA GLY A 309 -9.99 -10.02 2.96
C GLY A 309 -9.50 -11.42 3.35
N HIS A 310 -9.49 -12.35 2.39
CA HIS A 310 -9.04 -13.72 2.65
C HIS A 310 -7.52 -13.84 2.93
N ARG A 311 -6.69 -13.06 2.22
CA ARG A 311 -5.22 -13.16 2.34
C ARG A 311 -4.64 -12.36 3.48
N LEU A 312 -5.23 -11.20 3.80
CA LEU A 312 -4.68 -10.16 4.68
C LEU A 312 -5.65 -9.69 5.78
N GLY A 313 -6.88 -10.23 5.81
CA GLY A 313 -7.84 -10.04 6.91
C GLY A 313 -7.82 -11.22 7.86
N LYS A 314 -8.34 -12.38 7.43
CA LYS A 314 -8.50 -13.58 8.28
C LYS A 314 -9.04 -13.23 9.68
N GLU A 315 -10.25 -12.68 9.73
CA GLU A 315 -11.01 -12.51 10.97
C GLU A 315 -12.06 -13.63 10.99
N SER A 316 -11.82 -14.69 11.78
CA SER A 316 -12.64 -15.91 11.68
C SER A 316 -13.29 -16.34 12.98
N LEU A 317 -14.48 -16.94 12.82
CA LEU A 317 -15.24 -17.59 13.88
C LEU A 317 -15.47 -19.07 13.54
N GLU A 318 -15.06 -19.94 14.43
CA GLU A 318 -15.25 -21.39 14.38
C GLU A 318 -15.99 -21.87 15.64
N ILE A 319 -17.06 -22.63 15.46
CA ILE A 319 -17.82 -23.20 16.58
C ILE A 319 -18.10 -24.67 16.29
N HIS A 320 -17.56 -25.54 17.13
CA HIS A 320 -17.67 -27.00 17.03
C HIS A 320 -18.67 -27.56 18.02
N GLY A 321 -19.37 -28.63 17.62
CA GLY A 321 -20.30 -29.36 18.49
C GLY A 321 -21.69 -28.72 18.60
N LEU A 322 -22.02 -27.77 17.72
CA LEU A 322 -23.37 -27.23 17.63
C LEU A 322 -24.34 -28.28 17.07
N PRO A 323 -25.55 -28.43 17.64
CA PRO A 323 -26.60 -29.22 17.02
C PRO A 323 -26.87 -28.77 15.57
N ALA A 324 -27.22 -29.72 14.71
CA ALA A 324 -27.58 -29.41 13.33
C ALA A 324 -28.69 -28.37 13.26
N GLY A 325 -28.44 -27.29 12.50
CA GLY A 325 -29.40 -26.19 12.39
C GLY A 325 -28.83 -24.95 11.72
N GLN A 326 -29.68 -23.93 11.63
CA GLN A 326 -29.32 -22.57 11.25
C GLN A 326 -29.16 -21.72 12.51
N TYR A 327 -28.18 -20.84 12.49
CA TYR A 327 -27.87 -19.97 13.61
C TYR A 327 -27.66 -18.54 13.13
N ALA A 328 -28.28 -17.58 13.82
CA ALA A 328 -28.05 -16.16 13.62
C ALA A 328 -26.88 -15.72 14.50
N LEU A 329 -25.85 -15.16 13.87
CA LEU A 329 -24.75 -14.48 14.55
C LEU A 329 -25.14 -13.03 14.76
N VAL A 330 -25.14 -12.60 16.01
CA VAL A 330 -25.43 -11.23 16.44
C VAL A 330 -24.21 -10.71 17.20
N ILE A 331 -23.74 -9.51 16.86
CA ILE A 331 -22.60 -8.85 17.51
C ILE A 331 -23.06 -7.47 17.98
N ASP A 332 -23.00 -7.21 19.28
CA ASP A 332 -23.54 -5.99 19.93
C ASP A 332 -24.98 -5.67 19.49
N GLY A 333 -25.83 -6.70 19.36
CA GLY A 333 -27.22 -6.56 18.92
C GLY A 333 -27.43 -6.45 17.40
N ALA A 334 -26.38 -6.31 16.59
CA ALA A 334 -26.47 -6.29 15.14
C ALA A 334 -26.37 -7.71 14.53
N GLU A 335 -27.35 -8.14 13.73
CA GLU A 335 -27.29 -9.43 13.03
C GLU A 335 -26.23 -9.40 11.92
N ALA A 336 -25.08 -10.01 12.19
CA ALA A 336 -23.97 -10.11 11.25
C ALA A 336 -24.28 -11.11 10.12
N GLY A 337 -25.03 -12.17 10.40
CA GLY A 337 -25.41 -13.15 9.39
C GLY A 337 -26.09 -14.39 9.94
N ARG A 338 -26.49 -15.28 9.04
CA ARG A 338 -27.08 -16.58 9.37
C ARG A 338 -26.26 -17.69 8.74
N TYR A 339 -25.89 -18.69 9.54
CA TYR A 339 -24.96 -19.74 9.15
C TYR A 339 -25.50 -21.11 9.56
N ALA A 340 -25.28 -22.11 8.72
CA ALA A 340 -25.46 -23.50 9.12
C ALA A 340 -24.41 -23.88 10.16
N SER A 341 -24.73 -24.79 11.08
CA SER A 341 -23.74 -25.36 12.02
C SER A 341 -22.50 -25.88 11.29
N ALA A 342 -22.67 -26.60 10.17
CA ALA A 342 -21.55 -27.11 9.36
C ALA A 342 -20.67 -26.01 8.72
N ALA A 343 -21.18 -24.79 8.54
CA ALA A 343 -20.36 -23.66 8.09
C ALA A 343 -19.52 -23.11 9.25
N LEU A 344 -20.14 -22.96 10.43
CA LEU A 344 -19.46 -22.54 11.66
C LEU A 344 -18.39 -23.55 12.11
N GLU A 345 -18.62 -24.85 11.90
CA GLU A 345 -17.61 -25.89 12.20
C GLU A 345 -16.39 -25.83 11.29
N ARG A 346 -16.53 -25.33 10.05
CA ARG A 346 -15.40 -25.18 9.13
C ARG A 346 -14.63 -23.90 9.39
N HIS A 347 -15.36 -22.78 9.42
CA HIS A 347 -14.99 -21.41 9.78
C HIS A 347 -15.91 -20.44 9.01
N VAL A 348 -16.22 -19.31 9.63
CA VAL A 348 -16.87 -18.16 9.00
C VAL A 348 -15.92 -16.98 9.03
N GLU A 349 -15.72 -16.33 7.88
CA GLU A 349 -14.92 -15.11 7.76
C GLU A 349 -15.80 -13.86 7.98
N LEU A 350 -15.31 -12.93 8.80
CA LEU A 350 -16.04 -11.72 9.22
C LEU A 350 -15.42 -10.42 8.69
N GLN A 351 -14.17 -10.44 8.21
CA GLN A 351 -13.42 -9.22 7.88
C GLN A 351 -14.02 -8.36 6.77
N GLU A 352 -14.85 -8.94 5.89
CA GLU A 352 -15.54 -8.24 4.80
C GLU A 352 -17.04 -8.04 5.10
N ASN A 353 -17.49 -8.44 6.30
CA ASN A 353 -18.90 -8.35 6.68
C ASN A 353 -19.22 -6.95 7.22
N GLU A 354 -19.77 -6.13 6.32
CA GLU A 354 -20.20 -4.75 6.60
C GLU A 354 -21.22 -4.64 7.74
N LYS A 355 -21.91 -5.72 8.10
CA LYS A 355 -22.91 -5.68 9.19
C LYS A 355 -22.26 -5.75 10.57
N THR A 356 -20.97 -6.07 10.66
CA THR A 356 -20.29 -6.21 11.95
C THR A 356 -19.93 -4.83 12.53
N PRO A 357 -20.10 -4.59 13.84
CA PRO A 357 -19.72 -3.33 14.48
C PRO A 357 -18.24 -2.97 14.28
N GLN A 358 -17.34 -3.96 14.31
CA GLN A 358 -15.90 -3.75 14.12
C GLN A 358 -15.53 -3.38 12.68
N PHE A 359 -16.26 -3.88 11.67
CA PHE A 359 -16.10 -3.39 10.29
C PHE A 359 -16.50 -1.92 10.19
N GLN A 360 -17.64 -1.55 10.78
CA GLN A 360 -18.11 -0.16 10.77
C GLN A 360 -17.15 0.79 11.49
N GLN A 361 -16.59 0.36 12.62
CA GLN A 361 -15.53 1.08 13.33
C GLN A 361 -14.28 1.27 12.45
N ALA A 362 -13.82 0.21 11.78
CA ALA A 362 -12.68 0.29 10.86
C ALA A 362 -12.95 1.22 9.67
N LEU A 363 -14.19 1.24 9.17
CA LEU A 363 -14.58 2.10 8.05
C LEU A 363 -14.59 3.58 8.47
N GLN A 364 -14.99 3.88 9.71
CA GLN A 364 -14.88 5.23 10.27
C GLN A 364 -13.41 5.69 10.34
N VAL A 365 -12.49 4.81 10.75
CA VAL A 365 -11.04 5.08 10.73
C VAL A 365 -10.57 5.40 9.31
N ALA A 366 -10.89 4.55 8.33
CA ALA A 366 -10.48 4.76 6.93
C ALA A 366 -11.06 6.06 6.35
N ASN A 367 -12.31 6.41 6.68
CA ASN A 367 -12.95 7.65 6.23
C ASN A 367 -12.32 8.90 6.86
N LEU A 368 -11.96 8.89 8.15
CA LEU A 368 -11.21 9.98 8.78
C LEU A 368 -9.82 10.12 8.16
N ASN A 369 -9.15 9.00 7.87
CA ASN A 369 -7.84 9.06 7.24
C ASN A 369 -7.91 9.55 5.78
N LYS A 370 -8.97 9.21 5.06
CA LYS A 370 -9.27 9.81 3.75
C LYS A 370 -9.40 11.32 3.84
N GLN A 371 -10.16 11.84 4.81
CA GLN A 371 -10.30 13.28 5.04
C GLN A 371 -8.95 13.95 5.36
N ARG A 372 -8.11 13.31 6.19
CA ARG A 372 -6.74 13.74 6.47
C ARG A 372 -5.89 13.83 5.19
N ASN A 373 -5.98 12.82 4.32
CA ASN A 373 -5.21 12.74 3.10
C ASN A 373 -5.68 13.72 2.01
N GLU A 374 -7.00 13.86 1.81
CA GLU A 374 -7.60 14.79 0.84
C GLU A 374 -7.48 16.26 1.27
N GLY A 375 -7.53 16.52 2.59
CA GLY A 375 -7.43 17.86 3.16
C GLY A 375 -5.98 18.29 3.41
N PRO A 376 -5.50 18.27 4.67
CA PRO A 376 -4.22 18.87 5.03
C PRO A 376 -3.00 18.24 4.34
N ILE A 377 -2.96 16.91 4.17
CA ILE A 377 -1.85 16.28 3.43
C ILE A 377 -1.87 16.71 1.95
N GLY A 378 -3.06 16.82 1.35
CA GLY A 378 -3.20 17.33 -0.01
C GLY A 378 -2.65 18.75 -0.19
N LYS A 379 -2.98 19.66 0.74
CA LYS A 379 -2.43 21.02 0.77
C LYS A 379 -0.91 21.02 0.95
N LEU A 380 -0.41 20.21 1.89
CA LEU A 380 1.02 20.02 2.15
C LEU A 380 1.78 19.61 0.88
N ARG A 381 1.27 18.63 0.13
CA ARG A 381 1.92 18.21 -1.13
C ARG A 381 1.84 19.29 -2.21
N GLY A 382 0.82 20.14 -2.17
CA GLY A 382 0.71 21.33 -3.00
C GLY A 382 1.82 22.36 -2.77
N GLU A 383 2.28 22.53 -1.52
CA GLU A 383 3.43 23.38 -1.20
C GLU A 383 4.74 22.81 -1.78
N TRP A 384 4.97 21.50 -1.61
CA TRP A 384 6.14 20.84 -2.20
C TRP A 384 6.14 20.81 -3.73
N SER A 385 4.96 20.83 -4.34
CA SER A 385 4.83 20.95 -5.79
C SER A 385 5.25 22.34 -6.29
N ARG A 386 4.96 23.40 -5.53
CA ARG A 386 5.46 24.76 -5.81
C ARG A 386 6.97 24.85 -5.59
N PHE A 387 7.48 24.25 -4.51
CA PHE A 387 8.93 24.16 -4.29
C PHE A 387 9.66 23.45 -5.44
N GLN A 388 9.13 22.33 -5.93
CA GLN A 388 9.74 21.63 -7.06
C GLN A 388 9.76 22.48 -8.33
N GLN A 389 8.69 23.21 -8.61
CA GLN A 389 8.67 24.16 -9.73
C GLN A 389 9.73 25.25 -9.55
N PHE A 390 9.83 25.82 -8.36
CA PHE A 390 10.88 26.78 -8.01
C PHE A 390 12.28 26.19 -8.24
N ALA A 391 12.58 25.00 -7.73
CA ALA A 391 13.89 24.36 -7.87
C ALA A 391 14.25 24.10 -9.34
N ARG A 392 13.30 23.61 -10.13
CA ARG A 392 13.45 23.43 -11.59
C ARG A 392 13.71 24.75 -12.31
N THR A 393 12.92 25.77 -12.04
CA THR A 393 13.08 27.09 -12.67
C THR A 393 14.38 27.75 -12.24
N ARG A 394 14.81 27.59 -10.98
CA ARG A 394 16.11 28.06 -10.49
C ARG A 394 17.26 27.44 -11.26
N LYS A 395 17.22 26.13 -11.50
CA LYS A 395 18.21 25.43 -12.33
C LYS A 395 18.20 25.95 -13.77
N ALA A 396 17.02 26.06 -14.39
CA ALA A 396 16.89 26.59 -15.75
C ALA A 396 17.39 28.05 -15.88
N ALA A 397 17.14 28.89 -14.87
CA ALA A 397 17.61 30.28 -14.84
C ALA A 397 19.14 30.37 -14.77
N ALA A 398 19.79 29.44 -14.06
CA ALA A 398 21.25 29.36 -14.01
C ALA A 398 21.85 28.90 -15.34
N GLU A 399 21.17 28.01 -16.07
CA GLU A 399 21.57 27.54 -17.40
C GLU A 399 21.29 28.58 -18.51
N GLN A 400 20.31 29.47 -18.30
CA GLN A 400 19.85 30.47 -19.26
C GLN A 400 19.73 31.85 -18.61
N PRO A 401 20.85 32.48 -18.22
CA PRO A 401 20.83 33.73 -17.45
C PRO A 401 20.13 34.89 -18.18
N ASP A 402 20.27 34.96 -19.50
CA ASP A 402 19.71 36.03 -20.34
C ASP A 402 18.23 35.81 -20.72
N ASN A 403 17.62 34.69 -20.31
CA ASN A 403 16.23 34.41 -20.62
C ASN A 403 15.28 35.14 -19.65
N GLU A 404 14.81 36.33 -20.05
CA GLU A 404 13.92 37.18 -19.25
C GLU A 404 12.65 36.46 -18.77
N GLN A 405 12.09 35.54 -19.58
CA GLN A 405 10.89 34.81 -19.21
C GLN A 405 11.15 33.86 -18.04
N VAL A 406 12.29 33.15 -18.07
CA VAL A 406 12.70 32.24 -16.99
C VAL A 406 13.04 33.02 -15.72
N GLN A 407 13.71 34.17 -15.84
CA GLN A 407 14.01 35.04 -14.68
C GLN A 407 12.73 35.57 -14.02
N LYS A 408 11.76 36.03 -14.81
CA LYS A 408 10.46 36.49 -14.29
C LYS A 408 9.69 35.37 -13.59
N GLN A 409 9.70 34.17 -14.18
CA GLN A 409 9.09 32.99 -13.56
C GLN A 409 9.79 32.62 -12.24
N LEU A 410 11.12 32.68 -12.18
CA LEU A 410 11.88 32.43 -10.96
C LEU A 410 11.52 33.42 -9.85
N ALA A 411 11.45 34.72 -10.16
CA ALA A 411 11.05 35.75 -9.19
C ALA A 411 9.66 35.47 -8.60
N THR A 412 8.70 35.10 -9.47
CA THR A 412 7.33 34.77 -9.06
C THR A 412 7.31 33.53 -8.15
N LEU A 413 8.04 32.48 -8.52
CA LEU A 413 8.11 31.25 -7.73
C LEU A 413 8.85 31.45 -6.41
N THR A 414 9.86 32.34 -6.37
CA THR A 414 10.57 32.73 -5.15
C THR A 414 9.60 33.33 -4.14
N GLU A 415 8.76 34.27 -4.56
CA GLU A 415 7.71 34.85 -3.70
C GLU A 415 6.71 33.79 -3.22
N GLN A 416 6.35 32.83 -4.07
CA GLN A 416 5.40 31.77 -3.70
C GLN A 416 5.97 30.77 -2.69
N VAL A 417 7.27 30.47 -2.72
CA VAL A 417 7.91 29.55 -1.76
C VAL A 417 8.33 30.26 -0.47
N ASN A 418 8.30 31.59 -0.42
CA ASN A 418 8.48 32.31 0.85
C ASN A 418 7.44 31.86 1.87
N GLY A 419 7.89 31.58 3.09
CA GLY A 419 7.04 31.12 4.18
C GLY A 419 6.51 29.69 4.02
N ILE A 420 7.16 28.86 3.19
CA ILE A 420 6.76 27.46 3.01
C ILE A 420 6.87 26.65 4.31
N GLU A 421 7.87 26.93 5.15
CA GLU A 421 8.10 26.20 6.40
C GLU A 421 6.93 26.37 7.37
N GLU A 422 6.40 27.58 7.53
CA GLU A 422 5.24 27.85 8.38
C GLU A 422 3.97 27.19 7.83
N ARG A 423 3.77 27.20 6.51
CA ARG A 423 2.62 26.53 5.88
C ARG A 423 2.71 25.01 6.01
N VAL A 424 3.90 24.44 5.82
CA VAL A 424 4.18 23.02 6.04
C VAL A 424 3.86 22.64 7.49
N ALA A 425 4.34 23.42 8.46
CA ALA A 425 4.05 23.19 9.88
C ALA A 425 2.55 23.27 10.19
N ALA A 426 1.84 24.26 9.62
CA ALA A 426 0.40 24.42 9.80
C ALA A 426 -0.38 23.21 9.24
N HIS A 427 -0.07 22.76 8.02
CA HIS A 427 -0.72 21.58 7.43
C HIS A 427 -0.41 20.30 8.21
N ASN A 428 0.81 20.14 8.72
CA ASN A 428 1.17 19.02 9.60
C ASN A 428 0.36 19.04 10.91
N ALA A 429 0.13 20.23 11.51
CA ALA A 429 -0.69 20.36 12.70
C ALA A 429 -2.17 20.00 12.42
N GLU A 430 -2.73 20.48 11.30
CA GLU A 430 -4.09 20.09 10.85
C GLU A 430 -4.21 18.57 10.64
N ALA A 431 -3.22 17.96 9.95
CA ALA A 431 -3.21 16.52 9.71
C ALA A 431 -3.09 15.72 11.01
N LYS A 432 -2.29 16.21 11.96
CA LYS A 432 -2.16 15.61 13.29
C LYS A 432 -3.47 15.65 14.07
N ALA A 433 -4.24 16.73 14.01
CA ALA A 433 -5.52 16.81 14.71
C ALA A 433 -6.52 15.76 14.22
N LEU A 434 -6.56 15.47 12.92
CA LEU A 434 -7.37 14.37 12.37
C LEU A 434 -6.81 13.00 12.75
N GLU A 435 -5.48 12.84 12.79
CA GLU A 435 -4.85 11.62 13.29
C GLU A 435 -5.19 11.37 14.76
N ASP A 436 -5.20 12.41 15.60
CA ASP A 436 -5.62 12.31 17.01
C ASP A 436 -7.04 11.74 17.12
N GLN A 437 -7.99 12.19 16.30
CA GLN A 437 -9.34 11.62 16.23
C GLN A 437 -9.36 10.16 15.75
N ILE A 438 -8.49 9.79 14.80
CA ILE A 438 -8.36 8.38 14.38
C ILE A 438 -7.96 7.50 15.57
N PHE A 439 -7.00 7.92 16.39
CA PHE A 439 -6.54 7.15 17.55
C PHE A 439 -7.54 7.12 18.72
N GLU A 440 -8.54 8.01 18.74
CA GLU A 440 -9.66 7.91 19.68
C GLU A 440 -10.60 6.74 19.34
N ILE A 441 -10.70 6.38 18.05
CA ILE A 441 -11.66 5.37 17.58
C ILE A 441 -11.04 4.09 17.02
N ASN A 442 -9.72 4.03 16.80
CA ASN A 442 -9.08 2.86 16.17
C ASN A 442 -8.84 1.67 17.10
N ARG A 443 -9.01 1.85 18.42
CA ARG A 443 -8.86 0.77 19.39
C ARG A 443 -10.11 -0.13 19.38
N PRO A 444 -9.97 -1.45 19.16
CA PRO A 444 -11.11 -2.35 19.23
C PRO A 444 -11.77 -2.28 20.60
N VAL A 445 -13.10 -2.21 20.59
CA VAL A 445 -13.91 -2.35 21.80
C VAL A 445 -14.24 -3.83 22.00
N ALA A 446 -14.31 -4.30 23.24
CA ALA A 446 -14.78 -5.65 23.52
C ALA A 446 -16.24 -5.81 23.04
N ARG A 447 -16.49 -6.79 22.18
CA ARG A 447 -17.79 -7.02 21.55
C ARG A 447 -18.48 -8.23 22.14
N ARG A 448 -19.80 -8.14 22.32
CA ARG A 448 -20.66 -9.25 22.74
C ARG A 448 -21.11 -10.02 21.51
N TYR A 449 -20.71 -11.28 21.43
CA TYR A 449 -21.13 -12.22 20.40
C TYR A 449 -22.26 -13.09 20.95
N GLU A 450 -23.31 -13.25 20.15
CA GLU A 450 -24.43 -14.15 20.42
C GLU A 450 -24.70 -14.97 19.17
N LEU A 451 -24.73 -16.29 19.32
CA LEU A 451 -25.16 -17.20 18.30
C LEU A 451 -26.49 -17.81 18.74
N LYS A 452 -27.58 -17.52 18.03
CA LYS A 452 -28.93 -17.97 18.37
C LYS A 452 -29.45 -18.95 17.34
N ARG A 453 -29.99 -20.08 17.76
CA ARG A 453 -30.64 -21.03 16.86
C ARG A 453 -31.85 -20.35 16.20
N VAL A 454 -31.95 -20.49 14.89
CA VAL A 454 -33.07 -19.99 14.10
C VAL A 454 -34.09 -21.12 13.98
N GLU A 455 -35.32 -20.90 14.42
CA GLU A 455 -36.41 -21.84 14.17
C GLU A 455 -36.60 -22.03 12.67
N ALA A 456 -36.71 -23.28 12.22
CA ALA A 456 -37.02 -23.56 10.83
C ALA A 456 -38.38 -22.92 10.49
N PRO A 457 -38.52 -22.21 9.35
CA PRO A 457 -39.83 -21.74 8.93
C PRO A 457 -40.76 -22.96 8.87
N ALA A 458 -41.89 -22.89 9.58
CA ALA A 458 -42.87 -23.97 9.62
C ALA A 458 -43.16 -24.40 8.18
N ALA A 459 -42.82 -25.66 7.85
CA ALA A 459 -42.97 -26.18 6.50
C ALA A 459 -44.40 -25.89 6.05
N ALA A 460 -44.56 -25.06 5.01
CA ALA A 460 -45.84 -24.80 4.40
C ALA A 460 -46.42 -26.17 4.04
N ARG A 461 -47.45 -26.59 4.78
CA ARG A 461 -48.14 -27.87 4.57
C ARG A 461 -48.47 -27.95 3.08
N ARG A 462 -47.77 -28.82 2.35
CA ARG A 462 -48.10 -29.14 0.96
C ARG A 462 -49.58 -29.50 0.94
N ARG A 463 -50.43 -28.61 0.41
CA ARG A 463 -51.83 -28.93 0.13
C ARG A 463 -51.80 -30.12 -0.82
N LYS A 464 -52.36 -31.26 -0.39
CA LYS A 464 -52.66 -32.38 -1.28
C LYS A 464 -53.50 -31.83 -2.44
N PRO A 465 -53.21 -32.19 -3.70
CA PRO A 465 -54.10 -31.82 -4.80
C PRO A 465 -55.45 -32.51 -4.57
N ALA A 466 -56.53 -31.74 -4.70
CA ALA A 466 -57.89 -32.28 -4.68
C ALA A 466 -58.04 -33.23 -5.87
N ALA A 467 -58.56 -34.42 -5.60
CA ALA A 467 -58.93 -35.38 -6.63
C ALA A 467 -59.98 -34.74 -7.54
N ALA A 468 -59.67 -34.64 -8.84
CA ALA A 468 -60.66 -34.27 -9.84
C ALA A 468 -61.64 -35.44 -9.98
N THR A 469 -62.87 -35.24 -9.54
CA THR A 469 -64.01 -36.09 -9.90
C THR A 469 -64.37 -35.82 -11.35
N ALA A 470 -64.30 -36.87 -12.17
CA ALA A 470 -64.83 -36.90 -13.52
C ALA A 470 -66.35 -36.72 -13.49
N ASN A 471 -66.87 -35.90 -14.40
CA ASN A 471 -68.17 -36.02 -15.04
C ASN A 471 -68.10 -35.34 -16.41
#